data_AF-A0A953EYS9-F1
#
_entry.id   AF-A0A953EYS9-F1
#
_cell.length_a   1.000
_cell.length_b   1.000
_cell.length_c   1.000
_cell.angle_alpha   90.00
_cell.angle_beta   90.00
_cell.angle_gamma   90.00
#
_symmetry.space_group_name_H-M   'P 1'
#
loop_
_entity.id
_entity.type
_entity.pdbx_description
1 polymer ?
#
loop_
_entity_poly.entity_id
_entity_poly.type
_entity_poly.pdbx_seq_one_letter_code
_entity_poly.pdbx_strand_id
1 'polypeptide(L)'
;MRFAVLAIVLTLTASEPLHAATYTFLVDQFTSGTAGYYAPRVSGANVVWWGNVGGTGSSKREIFFHNGETTTQLTTNNYLDSDPEISGTHVAWWGMPDGTAATNREIFYFDGATTTRVTNDSIRDEGARISGGTVVWERDAGAAKEIGRSPGSHLTSNTVYDGQPSIAGSRVVWVSDSTPNNQIMLYDGATTTPIQASQYALEDPQASDTRVVWEGFKAGTTNDREIYQYDGANPNTPTNLSDNAFPDFDPQVSGETVVWWGGVFNDFQIYQYKDGVVAPISSGIRNQFPRIDGDFVVWQHFDGNDDEIYFWDGAAAVPLTNNNYNDTLPRISGNHIVWEATVGGGNQIMSALRALEGDANLDGVANGADYTIWADHFGQSGEFTEGDFNQDGKVDGADYTLWADSFTPASAAAMPIPEPATGLLALMATVAAALACRSLGWR
;
A
#
# COMPACT_ATOMS: atom_id res chain seq x y z
N MET A 1 -27.28 -27.36 -63.40
CA MET A 1 -26.71 -28.15 -62.29
C MET A 1 -25.73 -27.23 -61.56
N ARG A 2 -26.19 -26.53 -60.51
CA ARG A 2 -25.39 -25.56 -59.74
C ARG A 2 -24.87 -26.29 -58.51
N PHE A 3 -23.55 -26.44 -58.40
CA PHE A 3 -22.90 -26.91 -57.18
C PHE A 3 -22.74 -25.71 -56.24
N ALA A 4 -23.45 -25.74 -55.11
CA ALA A 4 -23.24 -24.82 -54.01
C ALA A 4 -22.05 -25.32 -53.18
N VAL A 5 -21.01 -24.50 -53.07
CA VAL A 5 -19.90 -24.72 -52.14
C VAL A 5 -20.36 -24.21 -50.78
N LEU A 6 -20.55 -25.12 -49.83
CA LEU A 6 -20.87 -24.82 -48.45
C LEU A 6 -19.61 -24.28 -47.77
N ALA A 7 -19.52 -22.96 -47.61
CA ALA A 7 -18.51 -22.35 -46.76
C ALA A 7 -18.92 -22.56 -45.30
N ILE A 8 -18.22 -23.48 -44.61
CA ILE A 8 -18.30 -23.61 -43.16
C ILE A 8 -17.53 -22.43 -42.59
N VAL A 9 -18.26 -21.38 -42.20
CA VAL A 9 -17.72 -20.31 -41.37
C VAL A 9 -17.63 -20.89 -39.96
N LEU A 10 -16.42 -21.30 -39.56
CA LEU A 10 -16.11 -21.62 -38.17
C LEU A 10 -16.07 -20.28 -37.43
N THR A 11 -17.19 -19.84 -36.86
CA THR A 11 -17.17 -18.77 -35.86
C THR A 11 -16.48 -19.33 -34.63
N LEU A 12 -15.19 -19.00 -34.44
CA LEU A 12 -14.59 -19.04 -33.11
C LEU A 12 -15.40 -18.05 -32.27
N THR A 13 -16.35 -18.56 -31.49
CA THR A 13 -16.77 -17.84 -30.30
C THR A 13 -15.51 -17.65 -29.48
N ALA A 14 -15.17 -16.40 -29.15
CA ALA A 14 -14.19 -16.13 -28.13
C ALA A 14 -14.49 -17.08 -26.97
N SER A 15 -13.51 -17.90 -26.62
CA SER A 15 -13.57 -18.67 -25.38
C SER A 15 -13.97 -17.70 -24.27
N GLU A 16 -14.76 -18.21 -23.34
CA GLU A 16 -14.94 -17.66 -21.99
C GLU A 16 -13.73 -16.78 -21.59
N PRO A 17 -13.94 -15.61 -20.96
CA PRO A 17 -12.80 -14.87 -20.42
C PRO A 17 -11.94 -15.85 -19.62
N LEU A 18 -10.62 -15.82 -19.86
CA LEU A 18 -9.64 -16.48 -19.00
C LEU A 18 -10.15 -16.29 -17.56
N HIS A 19 -10.35 -17.37 -16.80
CA HIS A 19 -10.76 -17.26 -15.40
C HIS A 19 -9.85 -16.20 -14.77
N ALA A 20 -10.43 -15.18 -14.14
CA ALA A 20 -9.64 -14.20 -13.43
C ALA A 20 -8.79 -14.98 -12.42
N ALA A 21 -7.47 -14.76 -12.45
CA ALA A 21 -6.54 -15.45 -11.57
C ALA A 21 -7.03 -15.32 -10.12
N THR A 22 -7.23 -16.46 -9.47
CA THR A 22 -7.72 -16.56 -8.10
C THR A 22 -6.56 -16.45 -7.11
N TYR A 23 -6.86 -16.06 -5.88
CA TYR A 23 -5.86 -15.86 -4.84
C TYR A 23 -6.41 -16.36 -3.50
N THR A 24 -5.48 -16.74 -2.63
CA THR A 24 -5.77 -17.07 -1.25
C THR A 24 -4.96 -16.20 -0.29
N PHE A 25 -5.41 -16.12 0.96
CA PHE A 25 -4.65 -15.48 2.03
C PHE A 25 -3.93 -16.55 2.85
N LEU A 26 -2.60 -16.50 2.87
CA LEU A 26 -1.77 -17.28 3.78
C LEU A 26 -1.61 -16.48 5.06
N VAL A 27 -2.34 -16.86 6.10
CA VAL A 27 -2.39 -16.13 7.37
C VAL A 27 -1.36 -16.70 8.35
N ASP A 28 -0.56 -15.83 8.96
CA ASP A 28 0.42 -16.19 9.99
C ASP A 28 0.35 -15.26 11.20
N GLN A 29 0.75 -15.77 12.37
CA GLN A 29 0.78 -15.06 13.64
C GLN A 29 2.24 -14.86 14.09
N PHE A 30 2.75 -13.64 14.04
CA PHE A 30 4.15 -13.35 14.40
C PHE A 30 4.42 -13.37 15.90
N THR A 31 3.40 -13.10 16.72
CA THR A 31 3.57 -12.94 18.17
C THR A 31 2.69 -13.91 18.93
N SER A 32 3.13 -14.35 20.11
CA SER A 32 2.32 -15.22 20.97
C SER A 32 2.47 -14.85 22.44
N GLY A 33 1.58 -15.40 23.28
CA GLY A 33 1.59 -15.23 24.72
C GLY A 33 0.62 -14.16 25.21
N THR A 34 0.87 -13.66 26.42
CA THR A 34 -0.03 -12.70 27.11
C THR A 34 0.45 -11.26 27.03
N ALA A 35 1.63 -11.01 26.45
CA ALA A 35 2.11 -9.66 26.20
C ALA A 35 1.28 -9.02 25.08
N GLY A 36 1.06 -7.70 25.19
CA GLY A 36 0.42 -6.92 24.14
C GLY A 36 1.46 -6.37 23.15
N TYR A 37 1.17 -6.54 21.86
CA TYR A 37 1.92 -6.03 20.72
C TYR A 37 1.01 -5.13 19.88
N TYR A 38 1.57 -4.04 19.36
CA TYR A 38 0.77 -2.93 18.86
C TYR A 38 1.43 -2.19 17.70
N ALA A 39 0.59 -1.45 16.99
CA ALA A 39 0.88 -0.56 15.89
C ALA A 39 1.77 -1.21 14.82
N PRO A 40 1.38 -2.35 14.23
CA PRO A 40 2.17 -2.95 13.17
C PRO A 40 2.28 -1.98 11.98
N ARG A 41 3.40 -2.09 11.26
CA ARG A 41 3.65 -1.46 9.96
C ARG A 41 4.33 -2.47 9.04
N VAL A 42 4.14 -2.31 7.74
CA VAL A 42 4.61 -3.26 6.73
C VAL A 42 5.25 -2.52 5.55
N SER A 43 6.33 -3.07 5.00
CA SER A 43 6.95 -2.64 3.75
C SER A 43 7.50 -3.85 3.01
N GLY A 44 6.81 -4.27 1.94
CA GLY A 44 7.00 -5.60 1.37
C GLY A 44 6.81 -6.68 2.43
N ALA A 45 7.71 -7.67 2.47
CA ALA A 45 7.67 -8.74 3.48
C ALA A 45 8.14 -8.30 4.88
N ASN A 46 8.69 -7.09 5.03
CA ASN A 46 9.20 -6.63 6.32
C ASN A 46 8.07 -6.05 7.17
N VAL A 47 8.05 -6.40 8.44
CA VAL A 47 7.02 -5.97 9.39
C VAL A 47 7.68 -5.45 10.66
N VAL A 48 7.20 -4.32 11.19
CA VAL A 48 7.67 -3.76 12.46
C VAL A 48 6.49 -3.49 13.39
N TRP A 49 6.70 -3.66 14.68
CA TRP A 49 5.72 -3.34 15.72
C TRP A 49 6.44 -3.01 17.04
N TRP A 50 5.70 -2.48 18.01
CA TRP A 50 6.20 -2.37 19.38
C TRP A 50 5.45 -3.33 20.31
N GLY A 51 6.11 -3.80 21.36
CA GLY A 51 5.54 -4.77 22.29
C GLY A 51 5.95 -4.53 23.74
N ASN A 52 5.07 -4.89 24.68
CA ASN A 52 5.36 -4.82 26.10
C ASN A 52 6.31 -5.95 26.52
N VAL A 53 7.52 -5.60 26.97
CA VAL A 53 8.49 -6.58 27.46
C VAL A 53 8.38 -6.71 28.98
N GLY A 54 8.18 -7.94 29.46
CA GLY A 54 7.95 -8.24 30.88
C GLY A 54 6.50 -8.52 31.26
N GLY A 55 5.58 -8.59 30.29
CA GLY A 55 4.17 -8.97 30.50
C GLY A 55 3.20 -7.78 30.60
N THR A 56 1.92 -8.08 30.81
CA THR A 56 0.83 -7.11 30.92
C THR A 56 1.06 -6.10 32.05
N GLY A 57 0.97 -4.81 31.73
CA GLY A 57 1.21 -3.71 32.67
C GLY A 57 2.68 -3.28 32.79
N SER A 58 3.60 -3.92 32.06
CA SER A 58 4.97 -3.40 31.92
C SER A 58 4.97 -2.04 31.24
N SER A 59 5.71 -1.09 31.81
CA SER A 59 6.02 0.19 31.16
C SER A 59 7.25 0.09 30.25
N LYS A 60 7.74 -1.12 29.95
CA LYS A 60 8.83 -1.31 28.97
C LYS A 60 8.23 -1.70 27.64
N ARG A 61 8.55 -0.92 26.62
CA ARG A 61 8.12 -1.14 25.24
C ARG A 61 9.36 -1.21 24.37
N GLU A 62 9.40 -2.20 23.52
CA GLU A 62 10.54 -2.47 22.65
C GLU A 62 10.06 -2.65 21.22
N ILE A 63 10.92 -2.30 20.25
CA ILE A 63 10.64 -2.44 18.83
C ILE A 63 11.07 -3.84 18.37
N PHE A 64 10.20 -4.48 17.61
CA PHE A 64 10.42 -5.78 16.99
C PHE A 64 10.33 -5.64 15.47
N PHE A 65 11.18 -6.36 14.77
CA PHE A 65 11.29 -6.33 13.31
C PHE A 65 11.32 -7.76 12.78
N HIS A 66 10.40 -8.06 11.87
CA HIS A 66 10.35 -9.29 11.10
C HIS A 66 10.80 -8.99 9.67
N ASN A 67 11.77 -9.75 9.16
CA ASN A 67 12.36 -9.50 7.84
C ASN A 67 11.78 -10.37 6.71
N GLY A 68 10.62 -10.99 6.94
CA GLY A 68 10.00 -11.97 6.05
C GLY A 68 10.39 -13.43 6.35
N GLU A 69 11.41 -13.65 7.18
CA GLU A 69 11.84 -15.00 7.59
C GLU A 69 11.95 -15.13 9.11
N THR A 70 12.51 -14.11 9.76
CA THR A 70 12.88 -14.16 11.18
C THR A 70 12.50 -12.86 11.89
N THR A 71 12.15 -12.98 13.17
CA THR A 71 11.82 -11.86 14.03
C THR A 71 12.99 -11.54 14.97
N THR A 72 13.42 -10.28 14.97
CA THR A 72 14.47 -9.74 15.84
C THR A 72 13.91 -8.60 16.68
N GLN A 73 14.25 -8.58 17.96
CA GLN A 73 13.99 -7.44 18.83
C GLN A 73 15.08 -6.37 18.60
N LEU A 74 14.71 -5.24 18.01
CA LEU A 74 15.66 -4.16 17.64
C LEU A 74 16.15 -3.36 18.85
N THR A 75 15.33 -3.25 19.89
CA THR A 75 15.66 -2.52 21.10
C THR A 75 15.60 -3.44 22.31
N THR A 76 16.65 -3.41 23.14
CA THR A 76 16.71 -4.19 24.40
C THR A 76 17.14 -3.31 25.56
N ASN A 77 16.75 -2.04 25.51
CA ASN A 77 17.29 -0.99 26.35
C ASN A 77 16.39 -0.81 27.59
N ASN A 78 16.48 0.34 28.28
CA ASN A 78 15.59 0.66 29.41
C ASN A 78 14.64 1.82 29.09
N TYR A 79 14.58 2.19 27.82
CA TYR A 79 13.79 3.26 27.29
C TYR A 79 12.42 2.73 26.88
N LEU A 80 11.46 3.64 26.80
CA LEU A 80 10.20 3.37 26.15
C LEU A 80 10.41 3.62 24.66
N ASP A 81 10.34 2.58 23.84
CA ASP A 81 10.38 2.69 22.39
C ASP A 81 8.99 2.40 21.79
N SER A 82 8.47 3.28 20.92
CA SER A 82 7.11 3.17 20.39
C SER A 82 6.92 3.91 19.07
N ASP A 83 5.73 3.75 18.47
CA ASP A 83 5.35 4.22 17.12
C ASP A 83 6.44 4.01 16.05
N PRO A 84 6.78 2.74 15.74
CA PRO A 84 7.66 2.47 14.64
C PRO A 84 6.97 2.74 13.31
N GLU A 85 7.75 3.23 12.34
CA GLU A 85 7.44 3.33 10.92
C GLU A 85 8.54 2.64 10.11
N ILE A 86 8.21 2.14 8.91
CA ILE A 86 9.11 1.34 8.08
C ILE A 86 9.09 1.74 6.60
N SER A 87 10.26 1.71 5.95
CA SER A 87 10.39 1.81 4.49
C SER A 87 11.52 0.92 3.99
N GLY A 88 11.16 -0.14 3.25
CA GLY A 88 12.07 -1.22 2.92
C GLY A 88 12.57 -1.91 4.19
N THR A 89 13.88 -1.89 4.40
CA THR A 89 14.54 -2.42 5.61
C THR A 89 14.79 -1.37 6.69
N HIS A 90 14.45 -0.10 6.42
CA HIS A 90 14.74 1.00 7.34
C HIS A 90 13.57 1.21 8.29
N VAL A 91 13.85 1.42 9.57
CA VAL A 91 12.84 1.61 10.61
C VAL A 91 13.14 2.90 11.37
N ALA A 92 12.13 3.73 11.62
CA ALA A 92 12.22 4.89 12.49
C ALA A 92 11.19 4.79 13.61
N TRP A 93 11.53 5.25 14.81
CA TRP A 93 10.62 5.26 15.96
C TRP A 93 11.01 6.39 16.91
N TRP A 94 10.15 6.72 17.86
CA TRP A 94 10.53 7.57 18.98
C TRP A 94 10.85 6.72 20.22
N GLY A 95 11.88 7.14 20.96
CA GLY A 95 12.30 6.53 22.22
C GLY A 95 12.38 7.55 23.36
N MET A 96 12.40 7.09 24.62
CA MET A 96 12.55 7.94 25.81
C MET A 96 13.86 7.66 26.59
N PRO A 97 15.02 8.16 26.11
CA PRO A 97 16.33 7.82 26.65
C PRO A 97 16.64 8.32 28.07
N ASP A 98 15.92 9.33 28.56
CA ASP A 98 16.15 9.91 29.90
C ASP A 98 15.16 9.41 30.98
N GLY A 99 14.41 8.36 30.65
CA GLY A 99 13.82 7.42 31.61
C GLY A 99 12.71 7.93 32.56
N THR A 100 12.38 9.23 32.62
CA THR A 100 11.36 9.71 33.58
C THR A 100 10.57 10.96 33.19
N ALA A 101 10.95 11.70 32.15
CA ALA A 101 10.18 12.85 31.69
C ALA A 101 9.43 12.51 30.40
N ALA A 102 8.10 12.56 30.43
CA ALA A 102 7.23 12.42 29.24
C ALA A 102 7.49 13.47 28.13
N THR A 103 8.42 14.40 28.38
CA THR A 103 8.77 15.55 27.56
C THR A 103 10.07 15.41 26.78
N ASN A 104 10.85 14.32 26.92
CA ASN A 104 12.05 14.12 26.10
C ASN A 104 11.96 12.83 25.27
N ARG A 105 11.23 12.92 24.16
CA ARG A 105 11.15 11.86 23.14
C ARG A 105 12.15 12.19 22.04
N GLU A 106 12.77 11.16 21.50
CA GLU A 106 13.88 11.29 20.56
C GLU A 106 13.70 10.32 19.41
N ILE A 107 14.06 10.74 18.20
CA ILE A 107 13.97 9.88 17.03
C ILE A 107 15.18 8.94 16.98
N PHE A 108 14.89 7.67 16.76
CA PHE A 108 15.85 6.62 16.48
C PHE A 108 15.61 6.08 15.07
N TYR A 109 16.68 5.57 14.47
CA TYR A 109 16.68 5.08 13.11
C TYR A 109 17.54 3.83 13.00
N PHE A 110 16.96 2.77 12.46
CA PHE A 110 17.63 1.54 12.07
C PHE A 110 17.78 1.51 10.56
N ASP A 111 19.01 1.40 10.06
CA ASP A 111 19.33 1.46 8.63
C ASP A 111 19.23 0.10 7.91
N GLY A 112 18.72 -0.94 8.58
CA GLY A 112 18.77 -2.33 8.12
C GLY A 112 19.94 -3.13 8.70
N ALA A 113 20.92 -2.46 9.31
CA ALA A 113 22.07 -3.11 9.94
C ALA A 113 22.38 -2.54 11.33
N THR A 114 22.27 -1.23 11.52
CA THR A 114 22.67 -0.51 12.72
C THR A 114 21.60 0.47 13.18
N THR A 115 21.48 0.62 14.50
CA THR A 115 20.58 1.59 15.14
C THR A 115 21.35 2.83 15.54
N THR A 116 20.79 4.00 15.21
CA THR A 116 21.33 5.32 15.54
C THR A 116 20.26 6.17 16.23
N ARG A 117 20.69 6.99 17.19
CA ARG A 117 19.86 8.05 17.76
C ARG A 117 20.01 9.29 16.88
N VAL A 118 18.93 9.69 16.20
CA VAL A 118 18.90 10.79 15.23
C VAL A 118 18.88 12.14 15.94
N THR A 119 18.06 12.25 16.98
CA THR A 119 17.94 13.47 17.79
C THR A 119 18.41 13.21 19.22
N ASN A 120 19.07 14.21 19.81
CA ASN A 120 19.59 14.14 21.17
C ASN A 120 19.65 15.55 21.76
N ASP A 121 18.49 16.09 22.08
CA ASP A 121 18.37 17.41 22.66
C ASP A 121 17.33 17.41 23.81
N SER A 122 16.67 18.55 24.04
CA SER A 122 15.66 18.68 25.10
C SER A 122 14.27 19.00 24.55
N ILE A 123 14.12 18.92 23.24
CA ILE A 123 12.89 19.13 22.48
C ILE A 123 12.28 17.75 22.30
N ARG A 124 10.95 17.68 22.41
CA ARG A 124 10.24 16.43 22.20
C ARG A 124 10.14 16.19 20.70
N ASP A 125 10.83 15.18 20.21
CA ASP A 125 10.77 14.74 18.82
C ASP A 125 9.89 13.46 18.70
N GLU A 126 8.84 13.52 17.90
CA GLU A 126 7.87 12.42 17.77
C GLU A 126 7.11 12.42 16.43
N GLY A 127 6.22 11.45 16.23
CA GLY A 127 5.42 11.37 15.00
C GLY A 127 6.29 11.17 13.76
N ALA A 128 7.33 10.33 13.88
CA ALA A 128 8.24 10.05 12.78
C ALA A 128 7.47 9.46 11.59
N ARG A 129 7.88 9.83 10.38
CA ARG A 129 7.48 9.22 9.11
C ARG A 129 8.73 8.99 8.27
N ILE A 130 8.71 7.95 7.45
CA ILE A 130 9.89 7.50 6.73
C ILE A 130 9.57 7.17 5.26
N SER A 131 10.47 7.56 4.36
CA SER A 131 10.48 7.11 2.97
C SER A 131 11.92 6.87 2.53
N GLY A 132 12.22 5.62 2.16
CA GLY A 132 13.60 5.16 1.97
C GLY A 132 14.45 5.44 3.21
N GLY A 133 15.58 6.12 3.02
CA GLY A 133 16.46 6.53 4.12
C GLY A 133 16.16 7.91 4.72
N THR A 134 15.05 8.56 4.34
CA THR A 134 14.69 9.89 4.86
C THR A 134 13.63 9.76 5.94
N VAL A 135 13.89 10.36 7.10
CA VAL A 135 12.95 10.45 8.23
C VAL A 135 12.56 11.90 8.43
N VAL A 136 11.27 12.15 8.65
CA VAL A 136 10.72 13.45 9.08
C VAL A 136 9.93 13.26 10.36
N TRP A 137 9.83 14.28 11.20
CA TRP A 137 9.16 14.18 12.49
C TRP A 137 8.69 15.55 12.98
N GLU A 138 7.79 15.55 13.95
CA GLU A 138 7.39 16.75 14.68
C GLU A 138 8.40 17.05 15.79
N ARG A 139 8.85 18.30 15.86
CA ARG A 139 9.69 18.84 16.92
C ARG A 139 8.85 19.76 17.78
N ASP A 140 8.46 19.31 18.96
CA ASP A 140 7.66 20.10 19.91
C ASP A 140 8.57 20.99 20.76
N ALA A 141 8.89 22.16 20.19
CA ALA A 141 9.63 23.23 20.85
C ALA A 141 8.73 24.18 21.68
N GLY A 142 7.51 23.76 22.03
CA GLY A 142 6.53 24.55 22.77
C GLY A 142 5.43 25.14 21.88
N ALA A 143 5.26 26.47 21.87
CA ALA A 143 4.15 27.12 21.16
C ALA A 143 4.23 27.03 19.62
N ALA A 144 5.36 26.58 19.08
CA ALA A 144 5.60 26.35 17.65
C ALA A 144 6.19 24.94 17.50
N LYS A 145 5.38 24.00 17.00
CA LYS A 145 5.93 22.74 16.50
C LYS A 145 6.68 23.01 15.19
N GLU A 146 7.81 22.37 14.99
CA GLU A 146 8.60 22.45 13.74
C GLU A 146 8.68 21.08 13.07
N ILE A 147 9.04 21.05 11.78
CA ILE A 147 9.29 19.79 11.06
C ILE A 147 10.78 19.49 11.01
N GLY A 148 11.19 18.43 11.70
CA GLY A 148 12.53 17.85 11.62
C GLY A 148 12.71 16.98 10.38
N ARG A 149 13.97 16.82 9.94
CA ARG A 149 14.32 15.95 8.81
C ARG A 149 15.74 15.41 8.93
N SER A 150 15.92 14.14 8.60
CA SER A 150 17.21 13.46 8.49
C SER A 150 17.25 12.59 7.23
N PRO A 151 18.33 12.61 6.43
CA PRO A 151 19.52 13.45 6.59
C PRO A 151 19.21 14.93 6.29
N GLY A 152 19.90 15.84 6.98
CA GLY A 152 19.73 17.29 6.80
C GLY A 152 19.47 18.02 8.13
N SER A 153 19.10 19.29 8.03
CA SER A 153 18.57 20.09 9.14
C SER A 153 17.04 20.19 9.06
N HIS A 154 16.40 20.80 10.05
CA HIS A 154 14.95 21.00 10.09
C HIS A 154 14.43 21.65 8.80
N LEU A 155 13.25 21.23 8.36
CA LEU A 155 12.54 21.82 7.23
C LEU A 155 11.92 23.17 7.61
N THR A 156 11.51 23.32 8.86
CA THR A 156 10.94 24.58 9.35
C THR A 156 11.68 25.09 10.58
N SER A 157 11.78 26.41 10.67
CA SER A 157 12.16 27.10 11.89
C SER A 157 11.50 28.47 11.92
N ASN A 158 10.35 28.53 12.57
CA ASN A 158 9.47 29.69 12.58
C ASN A 158 8.68 29.73 13.91
N THR A 159 7.74 30.66 14.02
CA THR A 159 6.93 30.86 15.24
C THR A 159 5.49 30.37 15.09
N VAL A 160 5.19 29.60 14.05
CA VAL A 160 3.86 29.03 13.81
C VAL A 160 3.89 27.54 14.12
N TYR A 161 2.72 26.94 14.34
CA TYR A 161 2.62 25.50 14.44
C TYR A 161 2.86 24.88 13.05
N ASP A 162 3.82 23.99 12.93
CA ASP A 162 3.99 23.07 11.80
C ASP A 162 3.91 21.62 12.33
N GLY A 163 2.97 20.82 11.84
CA GLY A 163 2.75 19.47 12.35
C GLY A 163 2.08 18.53 11.35
N GLN A 164 1.86 17.30 11.80
CA GLN A 164 1.32 16.19 11.02
C GLN A 164 2.09 15.95 9.70
N PRO A 165 3.43 15.78 9.76
CA PRO A 165 4.19 15.56 8.54
C PRO A 165 3.78 14.23 7.89
N SER A 166 3.83 14.17 6.56
CA SER A 166 3.78 12.96 5.75
C SER A 166 4.83 13.03 4.64
N ILE A 167 5.38 11.89 4.23
CA ILE A 167 6.50 11.82 3.29
C ILE A 167 6.29 10.72 2.24
N ALA A 168 6.57 11.04 0.98
CA ALA A 168 6.65 10.09 -0.12
C ALA A 168 7.82 10.48 -1.03
N GLY A 169 8.82 9.61 -1.15
CA GLY A 169 10.06 9.91 -1.85
C GLY A 169 10.77 11.12 -1.24
N SER A 170 10.95 12.18 -2.03
CA SER A 170 11.49 13.47 -1.57
C SER A 170 10.43 14.48 -1.11
N ARG A 171 9.14 14.19 -1.33
CA ARG A 171 8.04 15.11 -1.04
C ARG A 171 7.68 15.02 0.44
N VAL A 172 7.63 16.16 1.12
CA VAL A 172 7.17 16.26 2.51
C VAL A 172 6.01 17.24 2.59
N VAL A 173 4.94 16.86 3.24
CA VAL A 173 3.74 17.69 3.43
C VAL A 173 3.42 17.82 4.92
N TRP A 174 2.89 18.97 5.33
CA TRP A 174 2.51 19.21 6.73
C TRP A 174 1.44 20.30 6.81
N VAL A 175 0.75 20.36 7.96
CA VAL A 175 -0.17 21.45 8.32
C VAL A 175 0.63 22.58 8.94
N SER A 176 0.31 23.82 8.57
CA SER A 176 0.90 25.03 9.18
C SER A 176 -0.19 26.02 9.64
N ASP A 177 -0.20 26.42 10.91
CA ASP A 177 -1.13 27.43 11.46
C ASP A 177 -0.63 28.85 11.17
N SER A 178 -0.44 29.17 9.90
CA SER A 178 0.00 30.50 9.50
C SER A 178 -1.09 31.55 9.79
N THR A 179 -0.71 32.78 10.13
CA THR A 179 -1.70 33.87 10.28
C THR A 179 -1.84 34.63 8.96
N PRO A 180 -3.06 34.86 8.43
CA PRO A 180 -4.37 34.64 9.05
C PRO A 180 -5.04 33.27 8.77
N ASN A 181 -4.42 32.38 7.99
CA ASN A 181 -5.05 31.16 7.46
C ASN A 181 -4.20 29.91 7.72
N ASN A 182 -4.83 28.80 8.07
CA ASN A 182 -4.19 27.49 8.10
C ASN A 182 -3.75 27.09 6.67
N GLN A 183 -2.63 26.40 6.55
CA GLN A 183 -2.03 26.03 5.28
C GLN A 183 -1.71 24.53 5.22
N ILE A 184 -1.80 23.97 4.02
CA ILE A 184 -1.03 22.76 3.69
C ILE A 184 0.23 23.21 2.98
N MET A 185 1.37 22.83 3.53
CA MET A 185 2.69 23.12 2.99
C MET A 185 3.23 21.89 2.26
N LEU A 186 3.94 22.12 1.16
CA LEU A 186 4.64 21.10 0.39
C LEU A 186 6.10 21.49 0.22
N TYR A 187 7.00 20.60 0.63
CA TYR A 187 8.40 20.57 0.22
C TYR A 187 8.58 19.55 -0.91
N ASP A 188 9.01 19.98 -2.08
CA ASP A 188 9.15 19.13 -3.28
C ASP A 188 10.52 18.44 -3.41
N GLY A 189 11.41 18.63 -2.42
CA GLY A 189 12.82 18.22 -2.47
C GLY A 189 13.78 19.36 -2.80
N ALA A 190 13.27 20.53 -3.19
CA ALA A 190 14.06 21.73 -3.48
C ALA A 190 13.46 22.99 -2.84
N THR A 191 12.14 23.16 -2.92
CA THR A 191 11.42 24.35 -2.50
C THR A 191 10.24 24.00 -1.59
N THR A 192 9.89 24.95 -0.72
CA THR A 192 8.72 24.84 0.16
C THR A 192 7.67 25.85 -0.28
N THR A 193 6.46 25.40 -0.56
CA THR A 193 5.34 26.23 -1.02
C THR A 193 4.04 25.89 -0.30
N PRO A 194 3.20 26.89 0.08
CA PRO A 194 1.83 26.62 0.47
C PRO A 194 1.03 26.17 -0.75
N ILE A 195 0.37 25.00 -0.66
CA ILE A 195 -0.49 24.44 -1.71
C ILE A 195 -1.99 24.62 -1.40
N GLN A 196 -2.30 25.01 -0.17
CA GLN A 196 -3.64 25.42 0.26
C GLN A 196 -3.53 26.49 1.34
N ALA A 197 -4.48 27.43 1.35
CA ALA A 197 -4.69 28.35 2.46
C ALA A 197 -6.19 28.47 2.76
N SER A 198 -6.58 28.25 4.01
CA SER A 198 -7.97 28.25 4.45
C SER A 198 -8.13 28.96 5.79
N GLN A 199 -9.23 29.69 5.96
CA GLN A 199 -9.62 30.21 7.28
C GLN A 199 -10.16 29.11 8.21
N TYR A 200 -10.38 27.90 7.68
CA TYR A 200 -10.85 26.75 8.42
C TYR A 200 -9.71 25.75 8.67
N ALA A 201 -9.89 24.84 9.63
CA ALA A 201 -8.88 23.83 9.95
C ALA A 201 -8.62 22.91 8.74
N LEU A 202 -7.35 22.50 8.62
CA LEU A 202 -6.82 21.55 7.65
C LEU A 202 -6.05 20.51 8.45
N GLU A 203 -6.28 19.23 8.20
CA GLU A 203 -5.78 18.13 9.03
C GLU A 203 -5.36 16.93 8.15
N ASP A 204 -4.51 16.08 8.72
CA ASP A 204 -4.13 14.76 8.21
C ASP A 204 -3.64 14.73 6.74
N PRO A 205 -2.67 15.59 6.35
CA PRO A 205 -2.15 15.57 5.00
C PRO A 205 -1.39 14.27 4.72
N GLN A 206 -1.66 13.66 3.57
CA GLN A 206 -0.92 12.52 3.04
C GLN A 206 -0.29 12.87 1.70
N ALA A 207 0.93 12.39 1.47
CA ALA A 207 1.63 12.54 0.21
C ALA A 207 1.76 11.19 -0.52
N SER A 208 1.65 11.22 -1.83
CA SER A 208 2.22 10.24 -2.75
C SER A 208 3.26 10.93 -3.65
N ASP A 209 3.89 10.16 -4.54
CA ASP A 209 4.82 10.73 -5.53
C ASP A 209 4.13 11.75 -6.45
N THR A 210 2.82 11.61 -6.68
CA THR A 210 2.07 12.45 -7.64
C THR A 210 1.07 13.39 -6.97
N ARG A 211 0.48 13.02 -5.84
CA ARG A 211 -0.62 13.79 -5.19
C ARG A 211 -0.33 14.15 -3.74
N VAL A 212 -1.02 15.19 -3.27
CA VAL A 212 -1.21 15.48 -1.84
C VAL A 212 -2.70 15.49 -1.57
N VAL A 213 -3.12 14.84 -0.49
CA VAL A 213 -4.51 14.84 -0.02
C VAL A 213 -4.57 15.25 1.44
N TRP A 214 -5.68 15.84 1.88
CA TRP A 214 -5.88 16.25 3.26
C TRP A 214 -7.36 16.37 3.58
N GLU A 215 -7.67 16.39 4.86
CA GLU A 215 -8.98 16.69 5.39
C GLU A 215 -9.11 18.21 5.64
N GLY A 216 -10.26 18.80 5.34
CA GLY A 216 -10.52 20.19 5.68
C GLY A 216 -12.01 20.49 5.83
N PHE A 217 -12.36 21.47 6.65
CA PHE A 217 -13.76 21.90 6.73
C PHE A 217 -14.21 22.58 5.44
N LYS A 218 -15.41 22.23 4.99
CA LYS A 218 -16.11 22.89 3.91
C LYS A 218 -16.33 24.37 4.22
N ALA A 219 -16.15 25.21 3.20
CA ALA A 219 -16.31 26.64 3.38
C ALA A 219 -17.73 26.99 3.87
N GLY A 220 -17.80 27.70 4.99
CA GLY A 220 -19.06 28.11 5.64
C GLY A 220 -19.60 27.12 6.67
N THR A 221 -18.94 25.98 6.89
CA THR A 221 -19.33 24.98 7.90
C THR A 221 -18.27 24.85 8.99
N THR A 222 -18.62 24.19 10.10
CA THR A 222 -17.69 23.86 11.20
C THR A 222 -17.79 22.41 11.63
N ASN A 223 -18.52 21.58 10.87
CA ASN A 223 -18.84 20.20 11.22
C ASN A 223 -18.94 19.30 9.98
N ASP A 224 -18.58 19.82 8.81
CA ASP A 224 -18.63 19.11 7.53
C ASP A 224 -17.20 19.11 6.98
N ARG A 225 -16.49 18.01 7.22
CA ARG A 225 -15.11 17.78 6.80
C ARG A 225 -15.12 17.07 5.46
N GLU A 226 -14.25 17.49 4.57
CA GLU A 226 -14.19 17.05 3.20
C GLU A 226 -12.75 16.71 2.84
N ILE A 227 -12.57 15.79 1.90
CA ILE A 227 -11.26 15.40 1.37
C ILE A 227 -10.91 16.28 0.18
N TYR A 228 -9.77 16.95 0.28
CA TYR A 228 -9.22 17.77 -0.78
C TYR A 228 -7.97 17.13 -1.35
N GLN A 229 -7.65 17.51 -2.59
CA GLN A 229 -6.43 17.09 -3.26
C GLN A 229 -5.71 18.21 -4.00
N TYR A 230 -4.41 18.02 -4.14
CA TYR A 230 -3.49 18.78 -4.99
C TYR A 230 -2.71 17.82 -5.89
N ASP A 231 -2.88 17.98 -7.20
CA ASP A 231 -2.24 17.19 -8.27
C ASP A 231 -1.17 17.98 -9.05
N GLY A 232 -0.91 19.24 -8.66
CA GLY A 232 0.00 20.14 -9.36
C GLY A 232 -0.53 20.74 -10.67
N ALA A 233 -1.66 20.27 -11.20
CA ALA A 233 -2.22 20.78 -12.46
C ALA A 233 -2.84 22.18 -12.28
N ASN A 234 -3.47 22.43 -11.13
CA ASN A 234 -4.08 23.70 -10.78
C ASN A 234 -3.52 24.24 -9.46
N PRO A 235 -2.34 24.91 -9.47
CA PRO A 235 -1.62 25.25 -8.25
C PRO A 235 -2.34 26.21 -7.32
N ASN A 236 -3.42 26.86 -7.78
CA ASN A 236 -4.17 27.86 -7.02
C ASN A 236 -5.55 27.35 -6.56
N THR A 237 -5.94 26.12 -6.88
CA THR A 237 -7.30 25.63 -6.59
C THR A 237 -7.28 24.12 -6.38
N PRO A 238 -7.08 23.67 -5.13
CA PRO A 238 -7.31 22.28 -4.77
C PRO A 238 -8.72 21.81 -5.14
N THR A 239 -8.82 20.53 -5.47
CA THR A 239 -10.11 19.91 -5.82
C THR A 239 -10.71 19.30 -4.56
N ASN A 240 -11.97 19.62 -4.25
CA ASN A 240 -12.75 18.88 -3.26
C ASN A 240 -13.21 17.56 -3.89
N LEU A 241 -12.79 16.43 -3.35
CA LEU A 241 -13.13 15.10 -3.83
C LEU A 241 -14.47 14.60 -3.27
N SER A 242 -14.84 15.02 -2.07
CA SER A 242 -15.95 14.42 -1.35
C SER A 242 -17.16 15.33 -1.20
N ASP A 243 -17.25 16.51 -1.85
CA ASP A 243 -18.32 17.52 -1.64
C ASP A 243 -19.74 16.95 -1.44
N ASN A 244 -20.09 16.65 -0.18
CA ASN A 244 -21.34 15.98 0.18
C ASN A 244 -21.96 16.64 1.43
N ALA A 245 -22.77 15.91 2.20
CA ALA A 245 -23.53 16.43 3.35
C ALA A 245 -23.16 15.79 4.68
N PHE A 246 -22.16 14.91 4.70
CA PHE A 246 -21.63 14.21 5.85
C PHE A 246 -20.11 14.36 5.88
N PRO A 247 -19.49 14.24 7.06
CA PRO A 247 -18.05 14.40 7.16
C PRO A 247 -17.30 13.17 6.62
N ASP A 248 -16.15 13.46 6.00
CA ASP A 248 -15.17 12.52 5.47
C ASP A 248 -13.83 12.67 6.20
N PHE A 249 -13.16 11.56 6.46
CA PHE A 249 -12.00 11.47 7.36
C PHE A 249 -10.90 10.54 6.85
N ASP A 250 -9.70 10.65 7.45
CA ASP A 250 -8.53 9.77 7.25
C ASP A 250 -8.25 9.47 5.76
N PRO A 251 -8.00 10.51 4.93
CA PRO A 251 -7.64 10.27 3.54
C PRO A 251 -6.31 9.54 3.47
N GLN A 252 -6.20 8.59 2.55
CA GLN A 252 -4.99 7.86 2.20
C GLN A 252 -4.78 7.93 0.69
N VAL A 253 -3.54 7.88 0.23
CA VAL A 253 -3.21 8.02 -1.20
C VAL A 253 -2.09 7.06 -1.60
N SER A 254 -2.28 6.39 -2.73
CA SER A 254 -1.23 5.61 -3.42
C SER A 254 -1.27 5.94 -4.90
N GLY A 255 -0.18 6.53 -5.42
CA GLY A 255 -0.15 7.09 -6.76
C GLY A 255 -1.30 8.09 -6.99
N GLU A 256 -2.16 7.76 -7.96
CA GLU A 256 -3.31 8.57 -8.38
C GLU A 256 -4.62 8.24 -7.63
N THR A 257 -4.63 7.17 -6.83
CA THR A 257 -5.83 6.68 -6.15
C THR A 257 -5.89 7.21 -4.73
N VAL A 258 -7.06 7.71 -4.33
CA VAL A 258 -7.32 8.25 -2.99
C VAL A 258 -8.44 7.44 -2.36
N VAL A 259 -8.30 7.08 -1.09
CA VAL A 259 -9.36 6.43 -0.31
C VAL A 259 -9.57 7.16 1.00
N TRP A 260 -10.78 7.12 1.52
CA TRP A 260 -11.15 7.72 2.80
C TRP A 260 -12.40 7.02 3.34
N TRP A 261 -12.77 7.33 4.57
CA TRP A 261 -14.03 6.87 5.14
C TRP A 261 -14.93 8.07 5.41
N GLY A 262 -16.21 7.92 5.07
CA GLY A 262 -17.18 8.99 5.14
C GLY A 262 -18.57 8.44 5.43
N GLY A 263 -19.40 9.24 6.09
CA GLY A 263 -20.78 8.85 6.36
C GLY A 263 -21.32 9.47 7.64
N VAL A 264 -22.43 8.90 8.12
CA VAL A 264 -23.07 9.32 9.35
C VAL A 264 -22.61 8.44 10.52
N PHE A 265 -22.83 8.91 11.74
CA PHE A 265 -22.41 8.18 12.94
C PHE A 265 -22.94 6.73 12.94
N ASN A 266 -22.04 5.76 13.10
CA ASN A 266 -22.25 4.30 13.02
C ASN A 266 -22.56 3.72 11.62
N ASP A 267 -22.53 4.52 10.56
CA ASP A 267 -22.74 4.08 9.18
C ASP A 267 -21.73 4.77 8.25
N PHE A 268 -20.46 4.42 8.47
CA PHE A 268 -19.36 4.88 7.64
C PHE A 268 -19.08 3.88 6.52
N GLN A 269 -18.76 4.40 5.34
CA GLN A 269 -18.36 3.65 4.16
C GLN A 269 -16.96 4.09 3.72
N ILE A 270 -16.24 3.18 3.07
CA ILE A 270 -14.98 3.49 2.39
C ILE A 270 -15.32 3.97 0.98
N TYR A 271 -14.81 5.16 0.64
CA TYR A 271 -14.89 5.73 -0.69
C TYR A 271 -13.52 5.68 -1.37
N GLN A 272 -13.54 5.52 -2.69
CA GLN A 272 -12.37 5.57 -3.54
C GLN A 272 -12.58 6.63 -4.62
N TYR A 273 -11.57 7.47 -4.82
CA TYR A 273 -11.36 8.24 -6.03
C TYR A 273 -10.33 7.54 -6.91
N LYS A 274 -10.73 7.18 -8.13
CA LYS A 274 -9.85 6.61 -9.16
C LYS A 274 -10.32 7.05 -10.54
N ASP A 275 -9.38 7.43 -11.41
CA ASP A 275 -9.66 7.84 -12.80
C ASP A 275 -10.73 8.94 -12.94
N GLY A 276 -10.77 9.88 -11.99
CA GLY A 276 -11.73 10.98 -12.00
C GLY A 276 -13.12 10.63 -11.46
N VAL A 277 -13.32 9.41 -10.96
CA VAL A 277 -14.60 8.91 -10.44
C VAL A 277 -14.48 8.66 -8.94
N VAL A 278 -15.49 9.08 -8.20
CA VAL A 278 -15.68 8.74 -6.77
C VAL A 278 -16.76 7.68 -6.65
N ALA A 279 -16.48 6.60 -5.95
CA ALA A 279 -17.44 5.54 -5.66
C ALA A 279 -17.20 4.91 -4.29
N PRO A 280 -18.25 4.46 -3.58
CA PRO A 280 -18.08 3.60 -2.41
C PRO A 280 -17.56 2.22 -2.85
N ILE A 281 -16.61 1.67 -2.10
CA ILE A 281 -16.06 0.32 -2.31
C ILE A 281 -16.45 -0.66 -1.19
N SER A 282 -17.08 -0.16 -0.13
CA SER A 282 -17.60 -0.97 0.97
C SER A 282 -19.13 -0.99 1.01
N SER A 283 -19.66 -1.89 1.84
CA SER A 283 -21.06 -1.92 2.26
C SER A 283 -21.16 -2.35 3.73
N GLY A 284 -22.37 -2.42 4.28
CA GLY A 284 -22.59 -2.81 5.68
C GLY A 284 -22.40 -1.65 6.65
N ILE A 285 -22.13 -1.95 7.92
CA ILE A 285 -22.08 -0.93 8.99
C ILE A 285 -20.64 -0.64 9.41
N ARG A 286 -20.35 0.64 9.68
CA ARG A 286 -19.08 1.12 10.29
C ARG A 286 -17.81 0.55 9.63
N ASN A 287 -17.54 0.98 8.40
CA ASN A 287 -16.25 0.76 7.72
C ASN A 287 -15.32 1.96 7.96
N GLN A 288 -14.12 1.72 8.50
CA GLN A 288 -13.25 2.79 8.99
C GLN A 288 -11.76 2.47 8.78
N PHE A 289 -10.93 3.50 8.89
CA PHE A 289 -9.46 3.39 8.87
C PHE A 289 -8.90 2.67 7.63
N PRO A 290 -9.26 3.10 6.40
CA PRO A 290 -8.76 2.48 5.19
C PRO A 290 -7.24 2.66 5.08
N ARG A 291 -6.54 1.73 4.43
CA ARG A 291 -5.15 1.85 3.99
C ARG A 291 -5.05 1.33 2.56
N ILE A 292 -4.18 1.94 1.76
CA ILE A 292 -4.05 1.64 0.32
C ILE A 292 -2.59 1.42 -0.06
N ASP A 293 -2.34 0.45 -0.93
CA ASP A 293 -1.10 0.37 -1.71
C ASP A 293 -1.40 -0.14 -3.12
N GLY A 294 -1.01 0.65 -4.13
CA GLY A 294 -1.44 0.44 -5.52
C GLY A 294 -2.95 0.43 -5.64
N ASP A 295 -3.49 -0.68 -6.15
CA ASP A 295 -4.93 -0.87 -6.35
C ASP A 295 -5.65 -1.52 -5.16
N PHE A 296 -4.89 -1.99 -4.16
CA PHE A 296 -5.42 -2.75 -3.04
C PHE A 296 -5.73 -1.88 -1.85
N VAL A 297 -6.90 -2.10 -1.23
CA VAL A 297 -7.35 -1.35 -0.06
C VAL A 297 -7.71 -2.32 1.06
N VAL A 298 -7.32 -2.01 2.29
CA VAL A 298 -7.74 -2.73 3.50
C VAL A 298 -8.40 -1.78 4.47
N TRP A 299 -9.39 -2.25 5.23
CA TRP A 299 -10.07 -1.45 6.24
C TRP A 299 -10.64 -2.31 7.36
N GLN A 300 -11.06 -1.66 8.44
CA GLN A 300 -11.79 -2.28 9.55
C GLN A 300 -13.29 -2.23 9.27
N HIS A 301 -13.96 -3.36 9.42
CA HIS A 301 -15.39 -3.53 9.22
C HIS A 301 -16.02 -4.08 10.50
N PHE A 302 -17.13 -3.50 10.96
CA PHE A 302 -17.87 -4.06 12.09
C PHE A 302 -19.00 -4.97 11.61
N ASP A 303 -18.91 -6.26 11.94
CA ASP A 303 -19.87 -7.26 11.50
C ASP A 303 -21.17 -7.30 12.36
N GLY A 304 -21.20 -6.51 13.44
CA GLY A 304 -22.28 -6.48 14.43
C GLY A 304 -21.88 -7.06 15.80
N ASN A 305 -20.75 -7.74 15.89
CA ASN A 305 -20.20 -8.33 17.10
C ASN A 305 -18.80 -7.79 17.40
N ASP A 306 -17.92 -7.80 16.41
CA ASP A 306 -16.50 -7.40 16.51
C ASP A 306 -16.00 -6.78 15.20
N ASP A 307 -14.80 -6.17 15.27
CA ASP A 307 -14.15 -5.58 14.11
C ASP A 307 -13.37 -6.66 13.34
N GLU A 308 -13.51 -6.68 12.02
CA GLU A 308 -12.86 -7.59 11.08
C GLU A 308 -12.09 -6.80 10.02
N ILE A 309 -11.09 -7.41 9.39
CA ILE A 309 -10.36 -6.83 8.28
C ILE A 309 -11.01 -7.24 6.96
N TYR A 310 -11.31 -6.24 6.14
CA TYR A 310 -11.74 -6.43 4.76
C TYR A 310 -10.66 -5.99 3.78
N PHE A 311 -10.67 -6.60 2.60
CA PHE A 311 -9.74 -6.35 1.51
C PHE A 311 -10.51 -6.04 0.23
N TRP A 312 -10.10 -5.00 -0.50
CA TRP A 312 -10.56 -4.68 -1.85
C TRP A 312 -9.45 -5.00 -2.83
N ASP A 313 -9.75 -5.89 -3.78
CA ASP A 313 -8.79 -6.39 -4.77
C ASP A 313 -8.71 -5.55 -6.06
N GLY A 314 -9.45 -4.44 -6.11
CA GLY A 314 -9.64 -3.64 -7.32
C GLY A 314 -10.99 -3.86 -8.01
N ALA A 315 -11.72 -4.92 -7.65
CA ALA A 315 -12.99 -5.30 -8.25
C ALA A 315 -14.10 -5.61 -7.23
N ALA A 316 -13.74 -6.24 -6.11
CA ALA A 316 -14.67 -6.65 -5.06
C ALA A 316 -14.06 -6.53 -3.66
N ALA A 317 -14.93 -6.29 -2.68
CA ALA A 317 -14.59 -6.37 -1.26
C ALA A 317 -14.76 -7.82 -0.78
N VAL A 318 -13.73 -8.36 -0.14
CA VAL A 318 -13.72 -9.70 0.47
C VAL A 318 -13.37 -9.60 1.95
N PRO A 319 -14.00 -10.40 2.83
CA PRO A 319 -13.55 -10.53 4.21
C PRO A 319 -12.19 -11.23 4.23
N LEU A 320 -11.19 -10.62 4.87
CA LEU A 320 -9.89 -11.23 5.11
C LEU A 320 -9.90 -12.01 6.42
N THR A 321 -10.56 -11.45 7.44
CA THR A 321 -10.82 -12.12 8.71
C THR A 321 -12.34 -12.27 8.93
N ASN A 322 -12.70 -13.30 9.71
CA ASN A 322 -14.06 -13.54 10.19
C ASN A 322 -13.99 -14.52 11.38
N ASN A 323 -13.83 -13.98 12.57
CA ASN A 323 -13.66 -14.75 13.80
C ASN A 323 -14.55 -14.19 14.93
N ASN A 324 -14.08 -14.21 16.18
CA ASN A 324 -14.88 -13.77 17.34
C ASN A 324 -14.04 -12.87 18.27
N TYR A 325 -13.00 -12.24 17.74
CA TYR A 325 -12.19 -11.24 18.42
C TYR A 325 -11.90 -10.08 17.47
N ASN A 326 -11.73 -8.89 18.04
CA ASN A 326 -11.45 -7.71 17.21
C ASN A 326 -10.10 -7.83 16.49
N ASP A 327 -10.16 -7.65 15.18
CA ASP A 327 -9.06 -7.38 14.27
C ASP A 327 -9.06 -5.90 13.86
N THR A 328 -7.95 -5.22 14.12
CA THR A 328 -7.89 -3.75 14.07
C THR A 328 -6.59 -3.23 13.48
N LEU A 329 -6.59 -1.94 13.12
CA LEU A 329 -5.41 -1.21 12.64
C LEU A 329 -4.68 -1.90 11.48
N PRO A 330 -5.38 -2.29 10.39
CA PRO A 330 -4.74 -2.93 9.26
C PRO A 330 -3.71 -2.01 8.60
N ARG A 331 -2.69 -2.60 7.98
CA ARG A 331 -1.72 -1.96 7.09
C ARG A 331 -1.47 -2.88 5.90
N ILE A 332 -1.09 -2.30 4.76
CA ILE A 332 -0.84 -3.04 3.52
C ILE A 332 0.44 -2.52 2.83
N SER A 333 1.20 -3.44 2.25
CA SER A 333 2.26 -3.15 1.27
C SER A 333 2.34 -4.29 0.26
N GLY A 334 2.00 -4.00 -1.00
CA GLY A 334 1.83 -4.98 -2.05
C GLY A 334 0.85 -6.07 -1.63
N ASN A 335 1.31 -7.32 -1.63
CA ASN A 335 0.52 -8.48 -1.23
C ASN A 335 0.57 -8.77 0.28
N HIS A 336 1.30 -7.98 1.08
CA HIS A 336 1.45 -8.20 2.52
C HIS A 336 0.51 -7.30 3.31
N ILE A 337 -0.31 -7.91 4.16
CA ILE A 337 -1.28 -7.23 5.01
C ILE A 337 -0.98 -7.61 6.45
N VAL A 338 -1.01 -6.64 7.36
CA VAL A 338 -0.77 -6.87 8.80
C VAL A 338 -1.81 -6.14 9.64
N TRP A 339 -2.17 -6.69 10.79
CA TRP A 339 -3.16 -6.10 11.70
C TRP A 339 -2.93 -6.55 13.16
N GLU A 340 -3.65 -5.91 14.07
CA GLU A 340 -3.71 -6.30 15.48
C GLU A 340 -4.93 -7.17 15.75
N ALA A 341 -4.71 -8.35 16.32
CA ALA A 341 -5.76 -9.28 16.73
C ALA A 341 -5.84 -9.39 18.26
N THR A 342 -7.04 -9.28 18.84
CA THR A 342 -7.22 -9.37 20.30
C THR A 342 -7.39 -10.83 20.77
N VAL A 343 -6.31 -11.61 20.70
CA VAL A 343 -6.33 -13.05 21.01
C VAL A 343 -5.93 -13.32 22.46
N GLY A 344 -6.71 -14.10 23.20
CA GLY A 344 -6.30 -14.64 24.51
C GLY A 344 -6.03 -13.61 25.61
N GLY A 345 -6.55 -12.39 25.48
CA GLY A 345 -6.44 -11.31 26.47
C GLY A 345 -5.29 -10.31 26.23
N GLY A 346 -4.60 -10.36 25.09
CA GLY A 346 -3.62 -9.35 24.68
C GLY A 346 -3.53 -9.21 23.16
N ASN A 347 -3.19 -8.02 22.66
CA ASN A 347 -3.06 -7.77 21.23
C ASN A 347 -1.87 -8.54 20.65
N GLN A 348 -2.11 -9.26 19.55
CA GLN A 348 -1.12 -9.99 18.78
C GLN A 348 -0.97 -9.38 17.39
N ILE A 349 0.20 -9.54 16.78
CA ILE A 349 0.43 -9.12 15.39
C ILE A 349 0.19 -10.31 14.47
N MET A 350 -0.75 -10.12 13.57
CA MET A 350 -1.10 -11.07 12.52
C MET A 350 -0.63 -10.53 11.17
N SER A 351 -0.45 -11.44 10.22
CA SER A 351 -0.16 -11.12 8.84
C SER A 351 -0.94 -12.01 7.89
N ALA A 352 -1.15 -11.51 6.68
CA ALA A 352 -1.67 -12.27 5.56
C ALA A 352 -0.84 -11.94 4.32
N LEU A 353 -0.40 -12.98 3.62
CA LEU A 353 0.12 -12.86 2.27
C LEU A 353 -1.00 -13.20 1.29
N ARG A 354 -1.32 -12.26 0.40
CA ARG A 354 -2.16 -12.53 -0.78
C ARG A 354 -1.34 -13.33 -1.79
N ALA A 355 -1.52 -14.64 -1.81
CA ALA A 355 -0.80 -15.55 -2.70
C ALA A 355 -1.65 -15.85 -3.95
N LEU A 356 -1.03 -15.71 -5.12
CA LEU A 356 -1.63 -16.12 -6.38
C LEU A 356 -1.75 -17.64 -6.39
N GLU A 357 -2.94 -18.19 -6.62
CA GLU A 357 -3.07 -19.65 -6.70
C GLU A 357 -2.23 -20.18 -7.87
N GLY A 358 -1.50 -21.27 -7.65
CA GLY A 358 -0.55 -21.79 -8.63
C GLY A 358 0.88 -21.23 -8.52
N ASP A 359 1.13 -20.24 -7.68
CA ASP A 359 2.46 -19.65 -7.46
C ASP A 359 3.08 -20.24 -6.17
N ALA A 360 3.61 -21.46 -6.25
CA ALA A 360 4.14 -22.18 -5.09
C ALA A 360 5.40 -21.54 -4.51
N ASN A 361 6.21 -20.90 -5.36
CA ASN A 361 7.45 -20.26 -4.91
C ASN A 361 7.25 -18.80 -4.44
N LEU A 362 6.03 -18.26 -4.56
CA LEU A 362 5.62 -16.92 -4.14
C LEU A 362 6.40 -15.80 -4.87
N ASP A 363 6.79 -16.03 -6.12
CA ASP A 363 7.50 -15.04 -6.96
C ASP A 363 6.55 -14.07 -7.69
N GLY A 364 5.24 -14.25 -7.51
CA GLY A 364 4.16 -13.46 -8.07
C GLY A 364 3.65 -13.97 -9.41
N VAL A 365 4.21 -15.07 -9.96
CA VAL A 365 3.82 -15.60 -11.27
C VAL A 365 3.75 -17.14 -11.29
N ALA A 366 2.54 -17.68 -11.43
CA ALA A 366 2.35 -19.12 -11.64
C ALA A 366 2.96 -19.57 -12.99
N ASN A 367 4.06 -20.33 -12.95
CA ASN A 367 4.84 -20.71 -14.11
C ASN A 367 5.39 -22.15 -14.01
N GLY A 368 6.37 -22.50 -14.85
CA GLY A 368 6.94 -23.86 -14.88
C GLY A 368 7.77 -24.24 -13.65
N ALA A 369 8.26 -23.25 -12.89
CA ALA A 369 8.91 -23.48 -11.60
C ALA A 369 7.90 -24.03 -10.59
N ASP A 370 6.71 -23.46 -10.53
CA ASP A 370 5.64 -23.87 -9.60
C ASP A 370 5.07 -25.23 -9.95
N TYR A 371 4.95 -25.52 -11.25
CA TYR A 371 4.60 -26.87 -11.71
C TYR A 371 5.59 -27.92 -11.18
N THR A 372 6.88 -27.58 -11.14
CA THR A 372 7.91 -28.50 -10.65
C THR A 372 7.71 -28.77 -9.16
N ILE A 373 7.39 -27.74 -8.37
CA ILE A 373 7.09 -27.87 -6.94
C ILE A 373 5.87 -28.76 -6.71
N TRP A 374 4.77 -28.49 -7.41
CA TRP A 374 3.56 -29.33 -7.35
C TRP A 374 3.86 -30.78 -7.76
N ALA A 375 4.60 -30.98 -8.85
CA ALA A 375 4.90 -32.32 -9.37
C ALA A 375 5.79 -33.14 -8.41
N ASP A 376 6.72 -32.49 -7.72
CA ASP A 376 7.59 -33.12 -6.73
C ASP A 376 6.81 -33.58 -5.48
N HIS A 377 5.67 -32.94 -5.18
CA HIS A 377 4.83 -33.23 -4.02
C HIS A 377 3.51 -33.96 -4.35
N PHE A 378 3.22 -34.23 -5.63
CA PHE A 378 1.97 -34.85 -6.05
C PHE A 378 1.67 -36.17 -5.30
N GLY A 379 0.47 -36.24 -4.71
CA GLY A 379 -0.01 -37.37 -3.92
C GLY A 379 0.46 -37.38 -2.47
N GLN A 380 1.17 -36.34 -2.01
CA GLN A 380 1.61 -36.16 -0.63
C GLN A 380 0.69 -35.16 0.10
N SER A 381 0.77 -35.14 1.43
CA SER A 381 0.32 -33.97 2.19
C SER A 381 1.29 -32.82 1.94
N GLY A 382 0.79 -31.59 1.86
CA GLY A 382 1.64 -30.42 1.75
C GLY A 382 0.90 -29.15 2.14
N GLU A 383 1.68 -28.08 2.26
CA GLU A 383 1.18 -26.71 2.41
C GLU A 383 1.17 -25.99 1.05
N PHE A 384 0.72 -24.74 1.03
CA PHE A 384 0.65 -23.93 -0.20
C PHE A 384 1.96 -23.91 -1.00
N THR A 385 3.09 -23.70 -0.31
CA THR A 385 4.43 -23.65 -0.92
C THR A 385 4.97 -25.02 -1.35
N GLU A 386 4.24 -26.09 -1.05
CA GLU A 386 4.52 -27.45 -1.50
C GLU A 386 3.57 -27.87 -2.64
N GLY A 387 2.66 -26.98 -3.07
CA GLY A 387 1.75 -27.19 -4.19
C GLY A 387 0.30 -27.48 -3.79
N ASP A 388 -0.08 -27.33 -2.52
CA ASP A 388 -1.49 -27.37 -2.07
C ASP A 388 -2.12 -25.97 -2.19
N PHE A 389 -2.53 -25.61 -3.42
CA PHE A 389 -3.02 -24.27 -3.73
C PHE A 389 -4.44 -24.01 -3.20
N ASN A 390 -5.21 -25.07 -2.92
CA ASN A 390 -6.55 -24.95 -2.35
C ASN A 390 -6.57 -25.01 -0.80
N GLN A 391 -5.44 -25.30 -0.17
CA GLN A 391 -5.23 -25.44 1.27
C GLN A 391 -6.11 -26.55 1.91
N ASP A 392 -6.32 -27.66 1.23
CA ASP A 392 -7.07 -28.82 1.74
C ASP A 392 -6.20 -29.86 2.48
N GLY A 393 -4.89 -29.60 2.55
CA GLY A 393 -3.85 -30.40 3.19
C GLY A 393 -3.26 -31.49 2.28
N LYS A 394 -3.53 -31.46 0.97
CA LYS A 394 -3.04 -32.44 -0.01
C LYS A 394 -2.62 -31.75 -1.30
N VAL A 395 -1.62 -32.33 -1.94
CA VAL A 395 -1.17 -31.91 -3.28
C VAL A 395 -1.72 -32.89 -4.30
N ASP A 396 -2.78 -32.52 -5.02
CA ASP A 396 -3.45 -33.40 -5.97
C ASP A 396 -3.90 -32.72 -7.29
N GLY A 397 -4.85 -33.34 -7.98
CA GLY A 397 -5.33 -32.85 -9.27
C GLY A 397 -6.19 -31.58 -9.18
N ALA A 398 -6.74 -31.26 -8.00
CA ALA A 398 -7.42 -30.00 -7.76
C ALA A 398 -6.42 -28.84 -7.84
N ASP A 399 -5.26 -28.98 -7.20
CA ASP A 399 -4.20 -27.96 -7.22
C ASP A 399 -3.61 -27.77 -8.61
N TYR A 400 -3.43 -28.85 -9.36
CA TYR A 400 -3.02 -28.77 -10.76
C TYR A 400 -3.98 -27.88 -11.58
N THR A 401 -5.28 -27.94 -11.29
CA THR A 401 -6.28 -27.13 -11.99
C THR A 401 -6.09 -25.64 -11.66
N LEU A 402 -5.83 -25.31 -10.39
CA LEU A 402 -5.56 -23.93 -9.97
C LEU A 402 -4.27 -23.39 -10.59
N TRP A 403 -3.20 -24.18 -10.61
CA TRP A 403 -1.98 -23.82 -11.33
C TRP A 403 -2.22 -23.61 -12.83
N ALA A 404 -2.95 -24.52 -13.47
CA ALA A 404 -3.21 -24.45 -14.91
C ALA A 404 -4.06 -23.23 -15.29
N ASP A 405 -5.02 -22.86 -14.45
CA ASP A 405 -5.87 -21.68 -14.64
C ASP A 405 -5.09 -20.37 -14.46
N SER A 406 -4.12 -20.35 -13.54
CA SER A 406 -3.25 -19.20 -13.28
C SER A 406 -1.98 -19.15 -14.14
N PHE A 407 -1.67 -20.20 -14.92
CA PHE A 407 -0.41 -20.33 -15.63
C PHE A 407 -0.18 -19.16 -16.60
N THR A 408 0.87 -18.39 -16.32
CA THR A 408 1.33 -17.33 -17.21
C THR A 408 2.59 -17.82 -17.93
N PRO A 409 2.53 -18.09 -19.25
CA PRO A 409 3.74 -18.43 -19.98
C PRO A 409 4.69 -17.23 -19.90
N ALA A 410 5.96 -17.49 -19.57
CA ALA A 410 7.00 -16.47 -19.60
C ALA A 410 6.88 -15.71 -20.93
N SER A 411 6.74 -14.38 -20.85
CA SER A 411 6.58 -13.53 -22.03
C SER A 411 7.69 -13.87 -23.02
N ALA A 412 7.34 -14.55 -24.11
CA ALA A 412 8.26 -14.75 -25.20
C ALA A 412 8.50 -13.35 -25.74
N ALA A 413 9.66 -12.76 -25.42
CA ALA A 413 10.14 -11.58 -26.09
C ALA A 413 9.89 -11.80 -27.59
N ALA A 414 9.01 -11.00 -28.18
CA ALA A 414 8.61 -11.15 -29.56
C ALA A 414 9.88 -11.02 -30.41
N MET A 415 10.51 -12.15 -30.74
CA MET A 415 11.60 -12.15 -31.68
C MET A 415 11.00 -11.58 -32.97
N PRO A 416 11.60 -10.55 -33.57
CA PRO A 416 11.06 -9.97 -34.79
C PRO A 416 10.88 -11.11 -35.79
N ILE A 417 9.63 -11.40 -36.15
CA ILE A 417 9.31 -12.32 -37.23
C ILE A 417 10.05 -11.75 -38.44
N PRO A 418 11.00 -12.46 -39.05
CA PRO A 418 11.60 -12.00 -40.28
C PRO A 418 10.46 -11.78 -41.26
N GLU A 419 10.23 -10.52 -41.66
CA GLU A 419 9.17 -10.25 -42.62
C GLU A 419 9.39 -11.17 -43.83
N PRO A 420 8.34 -11.83 -44.36
CA PRO A 420 8.49 -12.57 -45.59
C PRO A 420 9.12 -11.64 -46.62
N ALA A 421 10.06 -12.16 -47.41
CA ALA A 421 10.87 -11.43 -48.40
C ALA A 421 10.06 -10.82 -49.57
N THR A 422 8.84 -10.35 -49.30
CA THR A 422 7.93 -9.60 -50.15
C THR A 422 8.59 -8.36 -50.73
N GLY A 423 9.48 -7.70 -49.97
CA GLY A 423 10.32 -6.60 -50.46
C GLY A 423 11.31 -7.01 -51.55
N LEU A 424 11.88 -8.22 -51.46
CA LEU A 424 12.79 -8.76 -52.48
C LEU A 424 12.03 -9.20 -53.75
N LEU A 425 10.80 -9.71 -53.60
CA LEU A 425 9.92 -10.07 -54.71
C LEU A 425 9.39 -8.83 -55.47
N ALA A 426 9.08 -7.73 -54.77
CA ALA A 426 8.69 -6.47 -55.39
C ALA A 426 9.85 -5.80 -56.15
N LEU A 427 11.09 -5.93 -55.67
CA LEU A 427 12.28 -5.42 -56.35
C LEU A 427 12.61 -6.24 -57.62
N MET A 428 12.41 -7.56 -57.60
CA MET A 428 12.62 -8.39 -58.80
C MET A 428 11.52 -8.18 -59.87
N ALA A 429 10.27 -7.91 -59.48
CA ALA A 429 9.19 -7.62 -60.43
C ALA A 429 9.38 -6.28 -61.18
N THR A 430 9.94 -5.27 -60.51
CA THR A 430 10.19 -3.95 -61.13
C THR A 430 11.40 -3.96 -62.07
N VAL A 431 12.45 -4.73 -61.76
CA VAL A 431 13.60 -4.93 -62.66
C VAL A 431 13.22 -5.75 -63.91
N ALA A 432 12.36 -6.78 -63.75
CA ALA A 432 11.86 -7.56 -64.89
C ALA A 432 10.96 -6.72 -65.82
N ALA A 433 10.11 -5.84 -65.28
CA ALA A 433 9.29 -4.93 -66.07
C ALA A 433 10.12 -3.86 -66.81
N ALA A 434 11.18 -3.34 -66.19
CA ALA A 434 12.09 -2.37 -66.81
C ALA A 434 12.94 -2.98 -67.95
N LEU A 435 13.29 -4.26 -67.85
CA LEU A 435 14.02 -4.99 -68.90
C LEU A 435 13.12 -5.40 -70.07
N ALA A 436 11.84 -5.75 -69.81
CA ALA A 436 10.88 -6.06 -70.86
C ALA A 436 10.54 -4.84 -71.75
N CYS A 437 10.47 -3.64 -71.16
CA CYS A 437 10.13 -2.40 -71.87
C CYS A 437 11.26 -1.88 -72.79
N ARG A 438 12.51 -2.36 -72.64
CA ARG A 438 13.64 -2.02 -73.54
C ARG A 438 13.74 -2.89 -74.80
N SER A 439 12.90 -3.91 -74.95
CA SER A 439 12.97 -4.86 -76.09
C SER A 439 11.96 -4.59 -77.23
N LEU A 440 11.12 -3.56 -77.12
CA LEU A 440 10.06 -3.23 -78.09
C LEU A 440 10.33 -1.93 -78.89
N GLY A 441 11.60 -1.60 -79.11
CA GLY A 441 12.00 -0.50 -80.00
C GLY A 441 12.93 -0.99 -81.10
N TRP A 442 12.36 -1.45 -82.23
CA TRP A 442 12.84 -1.34 -83.61
C TRP A 442 12.11 -2.35 -84.52
N ARG A 443 11.08 -1.87 -85.22
CA ARG A 443 10.96 -1.90 -86.69
C ARG A 443 9.81 -1.02 -87.14
#